data_AF-A0A1M6ZW54-F1
#
_entry.id   AF-A0A1M6ZW54-F1
#
_cell.length_a   1.000
_cell.length_b   1.000
_cell.length_c   1.000
_cell.angle_alpha   90.00
_cell.angle_beta   90.00
_cell.angle_gamma   90.00
#
_symmetry.space_group_name_H-M   'P 1'
#
loop_
_entity.id
_entity.type
_entity.pdbx_description
1 polymer ?
#
loop_
_entity_poly.entity_id
_entity_poly.type
_entity_poly.pdbx_seq_one_letter_code
_entity_poly.pdbx_strand_id
1 'polypeptide(L)'
;MATIHLDNNHEGFADFCKREAAGLKLTSDEMHQENREQEELNALQKKCFERKCALLYNNLDLILRHRDEIIATPRYANIDVQYAIKGGGLYVGHLSAVRHFNFAGTLVSIGLKLSSLLKIWDNEQFKVECKCGGTALIRSFSGSPLSGGSQATAVCPKCKREIRVNNRSFGGYCGLMSIGHDRDIEKVVKSIIAKWILAEVAYGKNAAEGKDAKWKKAGRELHDDGEPCNLETMINELKLKEFRLASR
;
A
#
# COMPACT_ATOMS: atom_id res chain seq x y z
N MET A 1 24.09 -44.37 -5.88
CA MET A 1 24.36 -42.92 -5.67
C MET A 1 25.09 -42.42 -6.89
N ALA A 2 24.41 -41.73 -7.79
CA ALA A 2 25.02 -41.13 -8.97
C ALA A 2 25.21 -39.63 -8.70
N THR A 3 26.47 -39.20 -8.73
CA THR A 3 26.90 -37.82 -8.51
C THR A 3 26.53 -36.99 -9.75
N ILE A 4 25.65 -36.01 -9.60
CA ILE A 4 25.38 -35.02 -10.64
C ILE A 4 26.46 -33.95 -10.52
N HIS A 5 27.38 -33.92 -11.49
CA HIS A 5 28.28 -32.79 -11.69
C HIS A 5 27.48 -31.63 -12.28
N LEU A 6 27.36 -30.54 -11.53
CA LEU A 6 26.86 -29.25 -12.03
C LEU A 6 28.01 -28.54 -12.76
N ASP A 7 28.13 -28.78 -14.07
CA ASP A 7 28.97 -27.96 -14.94
C ASP A 7 28.34 -26.58 -15.09
N ASN A 8 28.97 -25.59 -14.47
CA ASN A 8 28.57 -24.19 -14.45
C ASN A 8 29.06 -23.48 -15.73
N ASN A 9 28.70 -24.01 -16.91
CA ASN A 9 29.06 -23.39 -18.18
C ASN A 9 28.07 -22.26 -18.52
N HIS A 10 28.51 -21.02 -18.31
CA HIS A 10 27.84 -19.85 -18.86
C HIS A 10 27.90 -19.91 -20.39
N GLU A 11 26.74 -20.04 -21.03
CA GLU A 11 26.61 -19.96 -22.49
C GLU A 11 27.02 -18.56 -22.98
N GLY A 12 27.90 -18.50 -23.99
CA GLY A 12 28.25 -17.24 -24.64
C GLY A 12 27.12 -16.74 -25.54
N PHE A 13 27.01 -15.41 -25.71
CA PHE A 13 25.96 -14.78 -26.54
C PHE A 13 25.87 -15.35 -27.96
N ALA A 14 27.00 -15.75 -28.55
CA ALA A 14 27.03 -16.35 -29.89
C ALA A 14 26.36 -17.74 -29.94
N ASP A 15 26.50 -18.54 -28.88
CA ASP A 15 25.87 -19.86 -28.79
C ASP A 15 24.38 -19.73 -28.44
N PHE A 16 24.01 -18.74 -27.62
CA PHE A 16 22.62 -18.34 -27.41
C PHE A 16 21.93 -17.98 -28.74
N CYS A 17 22.53 -17.12 -29.58
CA CYS A 17 21.95 -16.74 -30.87
C CYS A 17 21.83 -17.93 -31.83
N LYS A 18 22.79 -18.87 -31.84
CA LYS A 18 22.70 -20.10 -32.65
C LYS A 18 21.58 -21.01 -32.17
N ARG A 19 21.37 -21.10 -30.85
CA ARG A 19 20.31 -21.89 -30.23
C ARG A 19 18.93 -21.31 -30.53
N GLU A 20 18.79 -19.99 -30.46
CA GLU A 20 17.56 -19.29 -30.83
C GLU A 20 17.24 -19.44 -32.33
N ALA A 21 18.26 -19.33 -33.20
CA ALA A 21 18.13 -19.57 -34.64
C ALA A 21 17.73 -21.02 -34.98
N ALA A 22 18.03 -21.97 -34.09
CA ALA A 22 17.62 -23.38 -34.20
C ALA A 22 16.22 -23.65 -33.61
N GLY A 23 15.49 -22.62 -33.16
CA GLY A 23 14.12 -22.74 -32.62
C GLY A 23 14.04 -23.22 -31.17
N LEU A 24 15.16 -23.36 -30.47
CA LEU A 24 15.22 -23.77 -29.07
C LEU A 24 15.11 -22.53 -28.18
N LYS A 25 13.89 -22.05 -27.96
CA LYS A 25 13.62 -20.89 -27.10
C LYS A 25 13.96 -21.19 -25.64
N LEU A 26 14.68 -20.27 -25.00
CA LEU A 26 14.98 -20.29 -23.56
C LEU A 26 13.74 -20.04 -22.69
N THR A 27 12.74 -19.39 -23.29
CA THR A 27 11.50 -18.96 -22.68
C THR A 27 10.34 -19.60 -23.44
N SER A 28 9.47 -20.34 -22.73
CA SER A 28 8.31 -20.97 -23.36
C SER A 28 7.31 -19.90 -23.82
N ASP A 29 6.52 -20.22 -24.85
CA ASP A 29 5.41 -19.36 -25.27
C ASP A 29 4.39 -19.17 -24.14
N GLU A 30 4.27 -20.13 -23.22
CA GLU A 30 3.50 -20.04 -21.98
C GLU A 30 4.05 -18.95 -21.04
N MET A 31 5.38 -18.88 -20.83
CA MET A 31 5.96 -17.82 -19.99
C MET A 31 5.80 -16.43 -20.61
N HIS A 32 5.83 -16.32 -21.94
CA HIS A 32 5.49 -15.06 -22.61
C HIS A 32 4.01 -14.70 -22.43
N GLN A 33 3.11 -15.68 -22.43
CA GLN A 33 1.70 -15.47 -22.15
C GLN A 33 1.46 -15.01 -20.71
N GLU A 34 2.07 -15.67 -19.72
CA GLU A 34 2.00 -15.29 -18.31
C GLU A 34 2.52 -13.87 -18.07
N ASN A 35 3.64 -13.50 -18.69
CA ASN A 35 4.19 -12.14 -18.60
C ASN A 35 3.21 -11.11 -19.16
N ARG A 36 2.56 -11.38 -20.29
CA ARG A 36 1.53 -10.48 -20.87
C ARG A 36 0.34 -10.34 -19.94
N GLU A 37 -0.17 -11.44 -19.40
CA GLU A 37 -1.30 -11.41 -18.45
C GLU A 37 -0.94 -10.62 -17.18
N GLN A 38 0.27 -10.78 -16.67
CA GLN A 38 0.76 -10.02 -15.52
C GLN A 38 0.89 -8.52 -15.82
N GLU A 39 1.37 -8.16 -17.02
CA GLU A 39 1.44 -6.77 -17.48
C GLU A 39 0.04 -6.14 -17.60
N GLU A 40 -0.94 -6.86 -18.14
CA GLU A 40 -2.33 -6.40 -18.23
C GLU A 40 -2.95 -6.17 -16.84
N LEU A 41 -2.76 -7.11 -15.91
CA LEU A 41 -3.21 -6.96 -14.53
C LEU A 41 -2.56 -5.76 -13.84
N ASN A 42 -1.25 -5.57 -14.01
CA ASN A 42 -0.52 -4.43 -13.47
C ASN A 42 -1.04 -3.10 -14.06
N ALA A 43 -1.34 -3.07 -15.36
CA ALA A 43 -1.90 -1.89 -16.02
C ALA A 43 -3.30 -1.54 -15.50
N LEU A 44 -4.17 -2.54 -15.29
CA LEU A 44 -5.49 -2.35 -14.69
C LEU A 44 -5.39 -1.84 -13.25
N GLN A 45 -4.49 -2.42 -12.46
CA GLN A 45 -4.24 -1.99 -11.09
C GLN A 45 -3.75 -0.54 -11.04
N LYS A 46 -2.84 -0.15 -11.93
CA LYS A 46 -2.35 1.22 -12.07
C LYS A 46 -3.50 2.19 -12.38
N LYS A 47 -4.37 1.89 -13.34
CA LYS A 47 -5.57 2.71 -13.65
C LYS A 47 -6.48 2.85 -12.44
N CYS A 48 -6.71 1.76 -11.70
CA CYS A 48 -7.48 1.78 -10.47
C CYS A 48 -6.86 2.71 -9.41
N PHE A 49 -5.54 2.64 -9.22
CA PHE A 49 -4.83 3.51 -8.27
C PHE A 49 -4.83 4.97 -8.70
N GLU A 50 -4.69 5.27 -9.98
CA GLU A 50 -4.80 6.64 -10.51
C GLU A 50 -6.18 7.23 -10.23
N ARG A 51 -7.26 6.46 -10.48
CA ARG A 51 -8.63 6.89 -10.16
C ARG A 51 -8.81 7.16 -8.66
N LYS A 52 -8.35 6.23 -7.79
CA LYS A 52 -8.45 6.41 -6.34
C LYS A 52 -7.61 7.57 -5.82
N CYS A 53 -6.42 7.78 -6.40
CA CYS A 53 -5.56 8.91 -6.09
C CYS A 53 -6.23 10.23 -6.48
N ALA A 54 -6.79 10.33 -7.68
CA ALA A 54 -7.56 11.50 -8.11
C ALA A 54 -8.76 11.75 -7.18
N LEU A 55 -9.51 10.71 -6.84
CA LEU A 55 -10.63 10.80 -5.90
C LEU A 55 -10.20 11.37 -4.54
N LEU A 56 -9.07 10.91 -4.00
CA LEU A 56 -8.51 11.39 -2.73
C LEU A 56 -8.13 12.87 -2.81
N TYR A 57 -7.33 13.26 -3.79
CA TYR A 57 -6.81 14.64 -3.89
C TYR A 57 -7.89 15.66 -4.27
N ASN A 58 -8.87 15.26 -5.09
CA ASN A 58 -10.01 16.10 -5.41
C ASN A 58 -10.85 16.42 -4.17
N ASN A 59 -11.00 15.44 -3.25
CA ASN A 59 -11.77 15.58 -2.02
C ASN A 59 -10.87 15.83 -0.78
N LEU A 60 -9.60 16.19 -0.96
CA LEU A 60 -8.65 16.34 0.14
C LEU A 60 -9.10 17.38 1.17
N ASP A 61 -9.73 18.47 0.73
CA ASP A 61 -10.28 19.50 1.62
C ASP A 61 -11.36 18.92 2.56
N LEU A 62 -12.33 18.19 2.02
CA LEU A 62 -13.36 17.49 2.79
C LEU A 62 -12.74 16.49 3.78
N ILE A 63 -11.78 15.69 3.31
CA ILE A 63 -11.08 14.70 4.15
C ILE A 63 -10.38 15.39 5.33
N LEU A 64 -9.70 16.51 5.09
CA LEU A 64 -9.00 17.24 6.15
C LEU A 64 -9.97 17.92 7.12
N ARG A 65 -11.11 18.44 6.65
CA ARG A 65 -12.16 19.02 7.52
C ARG A 65 -12.77 17.98 8.46
N HIS A 66 -12.86 16.72 8.03
CA HIS A 66 -13.36 15.59 8.82
C HIS A 66 -12.26 14.70 9.40
N ARG A 67 -11.02 15.19 9.47
CA ARG A 67 -9.85 14.39 9.87
C ARG A 67 -10.04 13.63 11.18
N ASP A 68 -10.49 14.32 12.23
CA ASP A 68 -10.60 13.71 13.56
C ASP A 68 -11.71 12.65 13.61
N GLU A 69 -12.82 12.89 12.90
CA GLU A 69 -13.89 11.90 12.72
C GLU A 69 -13.39 10.66 11.95
N ILE A 70 -12.60 10.86 10.89
CA ILE A 70 -12.02 9.77 10.10
C ILE A 70 -11.07 8.93 10.97
N ILE A 71 -10.22 9.57 11.77
CA ILE A 71 -9.28 8.87 12.67
C ILE A 71 -10.02 8.12 13.78
N ALA A 72 -11.12 8.68 14.31
CA ALA A 72 -11.90 8.07 15.38
C ALA A 72 -12.80 6.92 14.90
N THR A 73 -13.12 6.86 13.60
CA THR A 73 -14.03 5.87 13.03
C THR A 73 -13.26 4.69 12.44
N PRO A 74 -13.24 3.48 13.05
CA PRO A 74 -12.39 2.37 12.61
C PRO A 74 -12.55 2.01 11.12
N ARG A 75 -13.78 1.97 10.61
CA ARG A 75 -14.05 1.68 9.20
C ARG A 75 -13.42 2.67 8.22
N TYR A 76 -13.31 3.95 8.58
CA TYR A 76 -12.65 4.97 7.74
C TYR A 76 -11.14 4.98 7.96
N ALA A 77 -10.72 4.86 9.22
CA ALA A 77 -9.32 4.86 9.63
C ALA A 77 -8.50 3.78 8.91
N ASN A 78 -9.13 2.64 8.61
CA ASN A 78 -8.52 1.43 8.05
C ASN A 78 -8.58 1.33 6.52
N ILE A 79 -9.08 2.36 5.82
CA ILE A 79 -9.05 2.43 4.36
C ILE A 79 -7.60 2.42 3.89
N ASP A 80 -7.29 1.51 2.95
CA ASP A 80 -5.97 1.42 2.32
C ASP A 80 -5.76 2.58 1.34
N VAL A 81 -4.66 3.31 1.55
CA VAL A 81 -4.25 4.48 0.77
C VAL A 81 -2.80 4.38 0.29
N GLN A 82 -2.30 3.16 0.05
CA GLN A 82 -0.95 2.92 -0.49
C GLN A 82 -0.64 3.69 -1.80
N TYR A 83 -1.66 4.09 -2.54
CA TYR A 83 -1.56 4.87 -3.78
C TYR A 83 -1.46 6.39 -3.55
N ALA A 84 -1.73 6.88 -2.34
CA ALA A 84 -1.90 8.30 -2.07
C ALA A 84 -0.57 9.06 -1.99
N ILE A 85 0.50 8.40 -1.55
CA ILE A 85 1.82 9.02 -1.42
C ILE A 85 2.88 8.17 -2.10
N LYS A 86 3.75 8.83 -2.87
CA LYS A 86 4.88 8.20 -3.55
C LYS A 86 6.18 8.64 -2.90
N GLY A 87 7.09 7.72 -2.68
CA GLY A 87 8.39 8.04 -2.09
C GLY A 87 9.48 7.22 -2.75
N GLY A 88 10.72 7.59 -2.55
CA GLY A 88 11.83 6.73 -2.96
C GLY A 88 13.15 7.46 -2.93
N GLY A 89 14.22 6.71 -2.83
CA GLY A 89 15.56 7.26 -2.85
C GLY A 89 16.38 6.73 -4.01
N LEU A 90 17.31 7.55 -4.46
CA LEU A 90 18.41 7.10 -5.30
C LEU A 90 19.13 5.95 -4.58
N TYR A 91 19.38 4.86 -5.28
CA TYR A 91 20.03 3.62 -4.79
C TYR A 91 19.27 2.78 -3.75
N VAL A 92 18.21 3.30 -3.13
CA VAL A 92 17.36 2.54 -2.18
C VAL A 92 15.98 2.18 -2.73
N GLY A 93 15.66 2.66 -3.93
CA GLY A 93 14.44 2.28 -4.64
C GLY A 93 13.19 2.99 -4.14
N HIS A 94 12.03 2.45 -4.51
CA HIS A 94 10.74 3.02 -4.16
C HIS A 94 10.43 2.80 -2.68
N LEU A 95 9.81 3.80 -2.04
CA LEU A 95 9.24 3.61 -0.72
C LEU A 95 8.06 2.63 -0.84
N SER A 96 8.16 1.48 -0.19
CA SER A 96 7.06 0.53 -0.18
C SER A 96 5.98 0.98 0.81
N ALA A 97 4.85 1.48 0.29
CA ALA A 97 3.65 1.75 1.08
C ALA A 97 2.77 0.50 1.29
N VAL A 98 3.31 -0.68 0.95
CA VAL A 98 2.68 -2.00 1.04
C VAL A 98 3.71 -2.99 1.57
N ARG A 99 3.32 -3.89 2.45
CA ARG A 99 4.13 -5.06 2.78
C ARG A 99 3.31 -6.33 2.65
N HIS A 100 3.97 -7.37 2.16
CA HIS A 100 3.36 -8.68 1.99
C HIS A 100 3.85 -9.62 3.08
N PHE A 101 2.92 -10.34 3.68
CA PHE A 101 3.17 -11.33 4.72
C PHE A 101 2.53 -12.65 4.30
N ASN A 102 3.16 -13.76 4.69
CA ASN A 102 2.57 -15.09 4.49
C ASN A 102 2.11 -15.63 5.85
N PHE A 103 0.80 -15.82 6.00
CA PHE A 103 0.20 -16.43 7.18
C PHE A 103 -0.43 -17.77 6.79
N ALA A 104 0.15 -18.88 7.26
CA ALA A 104 -0.34 -20.25 6.96
C ALA A 104 -0.55 -20.55 5.47
N GLY A 105 0.34 -20.05 4.61
CA GLY A 105 0.23 -20.21 3.15
C GLY A 105 -0.75 -19.24 2.49
N THR A 106 -1.24 -18.23 3.21
CA THR A 106 -2.06 -17.14 2.66
C THR A 106 -1.22 -15.87 2.56
N LEU A 107 -1.09 -15.33 1.35
CA LEU A 107 -0.44 -14.04 1.13
C LEU A 107 -1.39 -12.91 1.55
N VAL A 108 -0.98 -12.12 2.53
CA VAL A 108 -1.71 -10.96 3.05
C VAL A 108 -0.92 -9.70 2.74
N SER A 109 -1.55 -8.76 2.04
CA SER A 109 -0.97 -7.46 1.70
C SER A 109 -1.48 -6.40 2.66
N ILE A 110 -0.57 -5.69 3.33
CA ILE A 110 -0.89 -4.64 4.30
C ILE A 110 -0.36 -3.31 3.75
N GLY A 111 -1.27 -2.50 3.23
CA GLY A 111 -0.99 -1.13 2.79
C GLY A 111 -1.07 -0.10 3.92
N LEU A 112 -0.49 1.08 3.67
CA LEU A 112 -0.63 2.27 4.50
C LEU A 112 -2.12 2.64 4.68
N LYS A 113 -2.52 2.92 5.92
CA LYS A 113 -3.91 3.25 6.27
C LYS A 113 -4.15 4.75 6.23
N LEU A 114 -5.39 5.15 5.93
CA LEU A 114 -5.80 6.56 5.84
C LEU A 114 -5.51 7.31 7.13
N SER A 115 -5.81 6.70 8.28
CA SER A 115 -5.52 7.32 9.59
C SER A 115 -4.03 7.61 9.81
N SER A 116 -3.15 6.72 9.37
CA SER A 116 -1.70 6.90 9.47
C SER A 116 -1.20 7.95 8.49
N LEU A 117 -1.71 7.98 7.26
CA LEU A 117 -1.41 9.05 6.30
C LEU A 117 -1.80 10.43 6.83
N LEU A 118 -2.99 10.56 7.42
CA LEU A 118 -3.46 11.83 8.02
C LEU A 118 -2.56 12.27 9.19
N LYS A 119 -2.04 11.32 9.98
CA LYS A 119 -1.09 11.63 11.06
C LYS A 119 0.30 11.99 10.54
N ILE A 120 0.73 11.42 9.42
CA ILE A 120 1.99 11.77 8.76
C ILE A 120 1.90 13.20 8.20
N TRP A 121 0.78 13.56 7.57
CA TRP A 121 0.53 14.91 7.05
C TRP A 121 0.40 16.00 8.11
N ASP A 122 0.16 15.63 9.36
CA ASP A 122 0.19 16.55 10.49
C ASP A 122 1.61 17.00 10.86
N ASN A 123 2.64 16.30 10.39
CA ASN A 123 4.02 16.67 10.64
C ASN A 123 4.46 17.82 9.71
N GLU A 124 5.20 18.80 10.24
CA GLU A 124 5.71 19.95 9.48
C GLU A 124 6.59 19.56 8.29
N GLN A 125 7.30 18.42 8.39
CA GLN A 125 8.04 17.82 7.28
C GLN A 125 7.17 17.58 6.03
N PHE A 126 5.85 17.39 6.19
CA PHE A 126 4.89 17.12 5.12
C PHE A 126 3.98 18.31 4.79
N LYS A 127 4.16 19.46 5.45
CA LYS A 127 3.36 20.67 5.21
C LYS A 127 4.15 21.76 4.52
N VAL A 128 3.49 22.50 3.64
CA VAL A 128 4.10 23.60 2.88
C VAL A 128 3.09 24.73 2.78
N GLU A 129 3.51 25.96 3.01
CA GLU A 129 2.64 27.11 2.79
C GLU A 129 2.32 27.28 1.30
N CYS A 130 1.03 27.46 0.99
CA CYS A 130 0.57 27.76 -0.35
C CYS A 130 0.32 29.26 -0.49
N LYS A 131 0.58 29.81 -1.68
CA LYS A 131 0.28 31.21 -2.05
C LYS A 131 -1.18 31.63 -1.84
N CYS A 132 -2.12 30.69 -1.75
CA CYS A 132 -3.52 30.97 -1.44
C CYS A 132 -3.81 31.15 0.07
N GLY A 133 -2.79 31.12 0.93
CA GLY A 133 -2.94 31.15 2.39
C GLY A 133 -3.36 29.82 3.01
N GLY A 134 -3.42 28.73 2.23
CA GLY A 134 -3.65 27.38 2.71
C GLY A 134 -2.37 26.58 2.94
N THR A 135 -2.48 25.45 3.62
CA THR A 135 -1.38 24.50 3.79
C THR A 135 -1.48 23.39 2.74
N ALA A 136 -0.45 23.24 1.90
CA ALA A 136 -0.29 22.14 0.97
C ALA A 136 0.39 20.95 1.64
N LEU A 137 0.00 19.73 1.23
CA LEU A 137 0.49 18.48 1.79
C LEU A 137 1.35 17.72 0.79
N ILE A 138 2.48 17.19 1.24
CA ILE A 138 3.41 16.43 0.40
C ILE A 138 2.74 15.14 -0.08
N ARG A 139 2.65 14.99 -1.41
CA ARG A 139 2.11 13.81 -2.10
C ARG A 139 3.17 12.91 -2.71
N SER A 140 4.36 13.46 -2.96
CA SER A 140 5.47 12.67 -3.45
C SER A 140 6.80 13.25 -3.04
N PHE A 141 7.80 12.40 -2.81
CA PHE A 141 9.17 12.83 -2.59
C PHE A 141 10.17 11.87 -3.24
N SER A 142 11.33 12.40 -3.60
CA SER A 142 12.48 11.65 -4.09
C SER A 142 13.75 12.27 -3.50
N GLY A 143 14.75 11.48 -3.13
CA GLY A 143 15.97 12.03 -2.53
C GLY A 143 17.14 11.07 -2.53
N SER A 144 18.22 11.45 -1.86
CA SER A 144 19.38 10.60 -1.67
C SER A 144 19.60 10.34 -0.18
N PRO A 145 19.73 9.06 0.24
CA PRO A 145 20.09 8.74 1.62
C PRO A 145 21.51 9.22 1.97
N LEU A 146 22.40 9.34 0.98
CA LEU A 146 23.80 9.73 1.19
C LEU A 146 23.97 11.23 1.42
N SER A 147 23.27 12.07 0.64
CA SER A 147 23.34 13.53 0.82
C SER A 147 22.26 14.07 1.76
N GLY A 148 21.26 13.26 2.11
CA GLY A 148 20.10 13.65 2.91
C GLY A 148 19.13 14.60 2.19
N GLY A 149 19.49 15.14 1.02
CA GLY A 149 18.67 16.06 0.24
C GLY A 149 17.52 15.35 -0.46
N SER A 150 16.40 16.07 -0.60
CA SER A 150 15.24 15.59 -1.35
C SER A 150 14.56 16.70 -2.16
N GLN A 151 13.84 16.26 -3.17
CA GLN A 151 12.82 17.01 -3.89
C GLN A 151 11.46 16.39 -3.59
N ALA A 152 10.43 17.23 -3.48
CA ALA A 152 9.09 16.78 -3.18
C ALA A 152 8.05 17.63 -3.90
N THR A 153 6.86 17.06 -4.06
CA THR A 153 5.70 17.73 -4.62
C THR A 153 4.59 17.72 -3.58
N ALA A 154 4.05 18.88 -3.27
CA ALA A 154 2.88 19.06 -2.43
C ALA A 154 1.65 19.45 -3.26
N VAL A 155 0.46 19.15 -2.76
CA VAL A 155 -0.82 19.59 -3.33
C VAL A 155 -1.57 20.43 -2.31
N CYS A 156 -2.04 21.60 -2.72
CA CYS A 156 -2.90 22.41 -1.88
C CYS A 156 -4.35 21.88 -1.90
N PRO A 157 -4.96 21.55 -0.75
CA PRO A 157 -6.35 21.08 -0.69
C PRO A 157 -7.35 22.16 -1.14
N LYS A 158 -7.04 23.45 -0.90
CA LYS A 158 -7.91 24.60 -1.23
C LYS A 158 -7.88 24.94 -2.71
N CYS A 159 -6.70 25.30 -3.25
CA CYS A 159 -6.58 25.80 -4.62
C CYS A 159 -6.13 24.74 -5.64
N LYS A 160 -5.91 23.49 -5.20
CA LYS A 160 -5.49 22.34 -6.03
C LYS A 160 -4.17 22.49 -6.79
N ARG A 161 -3.42 23.57 -6.54
CA ARG A 161 -2.11 23.79 -7.16
C ARG A 161 -1.07 22.87 -6.56
N GLU A 162 -0.16 22.41 -7.43
CA GLU A 162 1.03 21.68 -7.02
C GLU A 162 2.18 22.63 -6.69
N ILE A 163 2.97 22.29 -5.68
CA ILE A 163 4.12 23.06 -5.23
C ILE A 163 5.32 22.13 -5.19
N ARG A 164 6.40 22.53 -5.86
CA ARG A 164 7.69 21.83 -5.76
C ARG A 164 8.46 22.34 -4.56
N VAL A 165 9.04 21.42 -3.81
CA VAL A 165 9.77 21.68 -2.57
C VAL A 165 11.12 20.99 -2.68
N ASN A 166 12.18 21.72 -2.37
CA ASN A 166 13.54 21.19 -2.39
C ASN A 166 14.14 21.27 -0.98
N ASN A 167 15.26 20.57 -0.77
CA ASN A 167 16.11 20.67 0.42
C ASN A 167 15.42 20.30 1.73
N ARG A 168 14.45 19.38 1.69
CA ARG A 168 13.95 18.73 2.91
C ARG A 168 14.71 17.44 3.20
N SER A 169 14.70 17.03 4.47
CA SER A 169 15.37 15.79 4.89
C SER A 169 14.72 14.56 4.24
N PHE A 170 15.46 13.86 3.38
CA PHE A 170 15.03 12.59 2.80
C PHE A 170 14.77 11.54 3.90
N GLY A 171 15.68 11.44 4.87
CA GLY A 171 15.53 10.56 6.03
C GLY A 171 14.31 10.90 6.88
N GLY A 172 13.95 12.18 6.99
CA GLY A 172 12.72 12.62 7.68
C GLY A 172 11.46 12.11 6.98
N TYR A 173 11.41 12.16 5.65
CA TYR A 173 10.29 11.59 4.90
C TYR A 173 10.19 10.08 5.05
N CYS A 174 11.29 9.36 4.77
CA CYS A 174 11.31 7.90 4.88
C CYS A 174 11.02 7.43 6.31
N GLY A 175 11.61 8.05 7.32
CA GLY A 175 11.42 7.68 8.73
C GLY A 175 9.97 7.81 9.17
N LEU A 176 9.33 8.95 8.91
CA LEU A 176 7.93 9.17 9.29
C LEU A 176 6.96 8.24 8.53
N MET A 177 7.23 8.01 7.25
CA MET A 177 6.47 7.04 6.46
C MET A 177 6.58 5.62 7.00
N SER A 178 7.80 5.16 7.28
CA SER A 178 8.06 3.83 7.83
C SER A 178 7.39 3.66 9.19
N ILE A 179 7.51 4.63 10.10
CA ILE A 179 6.87 4.57 11.42
C ILE A 179 5.35 4.44 11.31
N GLY A 180 4.73 5.21 10.41
CA GLY A 180 3.28 5.14 10.19
C GLY A 180 2.85 3.78 9.65
N HIS A 181 3.58 3.26 8.65
CA HIS A 181 3.27 1.97 8.04
C HIS A 181 3.55 0.79 8.96
N ASP A 182 4.65 0.82 9.71
CA ASP A 182 5.00 -0.20 10.72
C ASP A 182 3.93 -0.28 11.81
N ARG A 183 3.38 0.86 12.23
CA ARG A 183 2.25 0.90 13.19
C ARG A 183 0.99 0.26 12.61
N ASP A 184 0.70 0.50 11.33
CA ASP A 184 -0.45 -0.13 10.66
C ASP A 184 -0.27 -1.65 10.55
N ILE A 185 0.94 -2.09 10.19
CA ILE A 185 1.32 -3.50 10.15
C ILE A 185 1.13 -4.13 11.52
N GLU A 186 1.68 -3.52 12.58
CA GLU A 186 1.60 -4.05 13.93
C GLU A 186 0.15 -4.27 14.38
N LYS A 187 -0.75 -3.33 14.07
CA LYS A 187 -2.18 -3.47 14.38
C LYS A 187 -2.82 -4.66 13.66
N VAL A 188 -2.61 -4.77 12.35
CA VAL A 188 -3.18 -5.86 11.56
C VAL A 188 -2.62 -7.20 12.00
N VAL A 189 -1.31 -7.30 12.23
CA VAL A 189 -0.65 -8.52 12.73
C VAL A 189 -1.22 -8.93 14.08
N LYS A 190 -1.38 -7.99 15.02
CA LYS A 190 -1.99 -8.25 16.33
C LYS A 190 -3.43 -8.77 16.20
N SER A 191 -4.24 -8.16 15.33
CA SER A 191 -5.62 -8.61 15.06
C SER A 191 -5.63 -10.03 14.48
N ILE A 192 -4.75 -10.33 13.53
CA ILE A 192 -4.60 -11.67 12.94
C ILE A 192 -4.22 -12.70 14.00
N ILE A 193 -3.22 -12.41 14.83
CA ILE A 193 -2.77 -13.31 15.91
C ILE A 193 -3.92 -13.57 16.89
N ALA A 194 -4.65 -12.52 17.30
CA ALA A 194 -5.79 -12.68 18.21
C ALA A 194 -6.89 -13.58 17.61
N LYS A 195 -7.25 -13.38 16.33
CA LYS A 195 -8.22 -14.21 15.62
C LYS A 195 -7.75 -15.65 15.47
N TRP A 196 -6.46 -15.85 15.23
CA TRP A 196 -5.86 -17.16 15.13
C TRP A 196 -5.94 -17.92 16.47
N ILE A 197 -5.57 -17.28 17.58
CA ILE A 197 -5.64 -17.88 18.92
C ILE A 197 -7.07 -18.33 19.23
N LEU A 198 -8.06 -17.48 18.94
CA LEU A 198 -9.48 -17.83 19.13
C LEU A 198 -9.91 -19.01 18.26
N ALA A 199 -9.45 -19.07 17.01
CA ALA A 199 -9.73 -20.17 16.10
C ALA A 199 -9.11 -21.50 16.57
N GLU A 200 -7.89 -21.47 17.12
CA GLU A 200 -7.24 -22.66 17.69
C GLU A 200 -7.96 -23.18 18.93
N VAL A 201 -8.39 -22.29 19.84
CA VAL A 201 -9.19 -22.68 21.01
C VAL A 201 -10.51 -23.32 20.58
N ALA A 202 -11.20 -22.73 19.60
CA ALA A 202 -12.44 -23.27 19.06
C ALA A 202 -12.22 -24.63 18.37
N TYR A 203 -11.11 -24.78 17.63
CA TYR A 203 -10.72 -26.04 17.02
C TYR A 203 -10.49 -27.14 18.06
N GLY A 204 -9.70 -26.86 19.11
CA GLY A 204 -9.43 -27.81 20.19
C GLY A 204 -10.71 -28.29 20.88
N LYS A 205 -11.67 -27.37 21.09
CA LYS A 205 -12.99 -27.72 21.63
C LYS A 205 -13.78 -28.64 20.70
N ASN A 206 -13.85 -28.31 19.40
CA ASN A 206 -14.56 -29.13 18.41
C ASN A 206 -13.94 -30.53 18.26
N ALA A 207 -12.61 -30.61 18.26
CA ALA A 207 -11.88 -31.88 18.20
C ALA A 207 -12.14 -32.75 19.44
N ALA A 208 -12.16 -32.15 20.64
CA ALA A 208 -12.50 -32.86 21.88
C ALA A 208 -13.96 -33.36 21.90
N GLU A 209 -14.87 -32.67 21.23
CA GLU A 209 -16.27 -33.06 21.06
C GLU A 209 -16.50 -34.11 19.96
N GLY A 210 -15.43 -34.63 19.33
CA GLY A 210 -15.52 -35.64 18.26
C GLY A 210 -16.18 -35.13 16.97
N LYS A 211 -16.36 -33.80 16.85
CA LYS A 211 -16.88 -33.19 15.62
C LYS A 211 -15.77 -33.20 14.57
N ASP A 212 -16.14 -33.51 13.33
CA ASP A 212 -15.23 -33.50 12.19
C ASP A 212 -14.68 -32.09 12.01
N ALA A 213 -13.50 -31.85 12.59
CA ALA A 213 -12.90 -30.53 12.67
C ALA A 213 -12.21 -30.25 11.33
N LYS A 214 -13.02 -30.03 10.29
CA LYS A 214 -12.52 -29.49 9.03
C LYS A 214 -11.86 -28.17 9.35
N TRP A 215 -10.54 -28.13 9.20
CA TRP A 215 -9.75 -26.92 9.34
C TRP A 215 -10.18 -25.97 8.20
N LYS A 216 -11.24 -25.20 8.43
CA LYS A 216 -11.53 -24.04 7.61
C LYS A 216 -10.36 -23.09 7.88
N LYS A 217 -9.48 -22.92 6.90
CA LYS A 217 -8.43 -21.92 6.94
C LYS A 217 -9.09 -20.57 7.22
N ALA A 218 -9.08 -20.14 8.48
CA ALA A 218 -9.65 -18.88 8.96
C ALA A 218 -9.03 -17.67 8.23
N GLY A 219 -7.94 -17.89 7.48
CA GLY A 219 -7.27 -16.91 6.63
C GLY A 219 -8.18 -16.11 5.69
N ARG A 220 -9.29 -16.67 5.19
CA ARG A 220 -10.22 -15.93 4.31
C ARG A 220 -11.07 -14.89 5.03
N GLU A 221 -11.24 -15.01 6.35
CA GLU A 221 -12.09 -14.12 7.17
C GLU A 221 -11.24 -13.15 8.03
N LEU A 222 -9.92 -13.14 7.83
CA LEU A 222 -8.98 -12.23 8.48
C LEU A 222 -9.08 -10.82 7.85
N HIS A 223 -10.13 -10.09 8.23
CA HIS A 223 -10.21 -8.64 8.02
C HIS A 223 -9.95 -7.91 9.34
N ASP A 224 -9.56 -6.64 9.31
CA ASP A 224 -9.47 -5.82 10.52
C ASP A 224 -10.88 -5.61 11.12
N ASP A 225 -10.98 -5.14 12.36
CA ASP A 225 -12.20 -5.14 13.19
C ASP A 225 -13.26 -4.07 12.79
N GLY A 226 -13.50 -3.88 11.49
CA GLY A 226 -14.47 -2.92 10.98
C GLY A 226 -15.19 -3.40 9.72
N GLU A 227 -16.41 -2.87 9.52
CA GLU A 227 -17.13 -3.05 8.25
C GLU A 227 -16.26 -2.57 7.07
N PRO A 228 -16.24 -3.30 5.95
CA PRO A 228 -15.46 -2.90 4.79
C PRO A 228 -15.99 -1.56 4.25
N CYS A 229 -15.15 -0.53 4.28
CA CYS A 229 -15.41 0.76 3.68
C CYS A 229 -14.35 1.07 2.63
N ASN A 230 -14.75 1.69 1.52
CA ASN A 230 -13.83 2.21 0.53
C ASN A 230 -13.85 3.75 0.53
N LEU A 231 -12.83 4.34 -0.08
CA LEU A 231 -12.65 5.79 -0.12
C LEU A 231 -13.87 6.55 -0.70
N GLU A 232 -14.52 5.99 -1.71
CA GLU A 232 -15.66 6.61 -2.39
C GLU A 232 -16.90 6.63 -1.51
N THR A 233 -17.20 5.51 -0.86
CA THR A 233 -18.29 5.41 0.12
C THR A 233 -18.09 6.42 1.24
N MET A 234 -16.90 6.47 1.84
CA MET A 234 -16.59 7.44 2.90
C MET A 234 -16.80 8.89 2.41
N ILE A 235 -16.31 9.25 1.22
CA ILE A 235 -16.48 10.61 0.67
C ILE A 235 -17.96 10.95 0.50
N ASN A 236 -18.77 10.03 0.00
CA ASN A 236 -20.20 10.26 -0.19
C ASN A 236 -20.94 10.42 1.13
N GLU A 237 -20.59 9.62 2.15
CA GLU A 237 -21.15 9.74 3.49
C GLU A 237 -20.80 11.09 4.13
N LEU A 238 -19.55 11.54 4.01
CA LEU A 238 -19.11 12.85 4.52
C LEU A 238 -19.84 14.00 3.79
N LYS A 239 -19.98 13.95 2.46
CA LYS A 239 -20.74 14.95 1.69
C LYS A 239 -22.21 15.00 2.10
N LEU A 240 -22.85 13.84 2.27
CA LEU A 240 -24.24 13.75 2.70
C LEU A 240 -24.42 14.35 4.10
N LYS A 241 -23.43 14.15 4.98
CA LYS A 241 -23.41 14.75 6.32
C LYS A 241 -23.32 16.28 6.25
N GLU A 242 -22.39 16.83 5.46
CA GLU A 242 -22.28 18.29 5.28
C GLU A 242 -23.56 18.90 4.70
N PHE A 243 -24.15 18.24 3.70
CA PHE A 243 -25.42 18.68 3.12
C PHE A 243 -26.56 18.73 4.15
N ARG A 244 -26.67 17.71 5.00
CA ARG A 244 -27.66 17.66 6.08
C ARG A 244 -27.42 18.73 7.15
N LEU A 245 -26.16 19.08 7.44
CA LEU A 245 -25.82 20.14 8.38
C LEU A 245 -26.11 21.53 7.80
N ALA A 246 -25.86 21.73 6.51
CA ALA A 246 -26.15 23.00 5.82
C ALA A 246 -27.66 23.23 5.57
N SER A 247 -28.46 22.16 5.60
CA SER A 247 -29.92 22.22 5.43
C SER A 247 -30.69 22.39 6.76
N ARG A 248 -29.98 22.53 7.88
CA ARG A 248 -30.53 22.82 9.22
C ARG A 248 -30.28 24.28 9.58
#